data_AF-A0A950NS79-F1
#
_entry.id   AF-A0A950NS79-F1
#
_cell.length_a   1.000
_cell.length_b   1.000
_cell.length_c   1.000
_cell.angle_alpha   90.00
_cell.angle_beta   90.00
_cell.angle_gamma   90.00
#
_symmetry.space_group_name_H-M   'P 1'
#
loop_
_entity.id
_entity.type
_entity.pdbx_description
1 polymer ?
#
loop_
_entity_poly.entity_id
_entity_poly.type
_entity_poly.pdbx_seq_one_letter_code
_entity_poly.pdbx_strand_id
1 'polypeptide(L)'
;MGQRDPLSEWQREGFDMFSAMMALIQEDFVRYVFHLEVVTDETPQRRASRLSYSSSEGPVQGAGALQAAAAAAVADDMLPGAGVAATAVADEAAQQPVRVEKLPGRNEPCYCGSGKKFKLCHGANR
;
A
#
# COMPACT_ATOMS: atom_id res chain seq x y z
N MET A 1 -28.52 48.12 13.86
CA MET A 1 -27.79 46.84 13.72
C MET A 1 -28.85 45.75 13.72
N GLY A 2 -29.24 45.29 12.52
CA GLY A 2 -30.30 44.29 12.37
C GLY A 2 -29.85 42.90 12.82
N GLN A 3 -30.81 42.06 13.18
CA GLN A 3 -30.60 40.68 13.54
C GLN A 3 -30.07 39.92 12.32
N ARG A 4 -28.79 39.55 12.34
CA ARG A 4 -28.18 38.77 11.25
C ARG A 4 -28.80 37.37 11.24
N ASP A 5 -28.99 36.86 10.04
CA ASP A 5 -29.56 35.53 9.85
C ASP A 5 -28.62 34.47 10.48
N PRO A 6 -29.12 33.63 11.40
CA PRO A 6 -28.31 32.60 12.04
C PRO A 6 -27.65 31.64 11.05
N LEU A 7 -28.27 31.38 9.90
CA LEU A 7 -27.69 30.54 8.85
C LEU A 7 -26.44 31.17 8.25
N SER A 8 -26.45 32.50 8.06
CA SER A 8 -25.32 33.22 7.47
C SER A 8 -24.13 33.30 8.42
N GLU A 9 -24.35 33.41 9.72
CA GLU A 9 -23.25 33.39 10.70
C GLU A 9 -22.64 31.99 10.80
N TRP A 10 -23.46 30.94 10.81
CA TRP A 10 -22.94 29.56 10.79
C TRP A 10 -22.10 29.26 9.54
N GLN A 11 -22.54 29.71 8.37
CA GLN A 11 -21.76 29.55 7.14
C GLN A 11 -20.43 30.32 7.18
N ARG A 12 -20.43 31.53 7.77
CA ARG A 12 -19.21 32.33 7.92
C ARG A 12 -18.22 31.67 8.87
N GLU A 13 -18.67 31.25 10.05
CA GLU A 13 -17.83 30.54 11.02
C GLU A 13 -17.29 29.23 10.45
N GLY A 14 -18.11 28.47 9.72
CA GLY A 14 -17.68 27.25 9.04
C GLY A 14 -16.65 27.50 7.94
N PHE A 15 -16.84 28.57 7.15
CA PHE A 15 -15.90 28.96 6.10
C PHE A 15 -14.56 29.42 6.67
N ASP A 16 -14.56 30.15 7.79
CA ASP A 16 -13.33 30.62 8.45
C ASP A 16 -12.49 29.44 8.95
N MET A 17 -13.12 28.44 9.58
CA MET A 17 -12.44 27.22 10.04
C MET A 17 -11.88 26.40 8.87
N PHE A 18 -12.64 26.25 7.79
CA PHE A 18 -12.18 25.54 6.59
C PHE A 18 -11.02 26.26 5.91
N SER A 19 -11.09 27.58 5.81
CA SER A 19 -10.03 28.42 5.22
C SER A 19 -8.74 28.31 6.03
N ALA A 20 -8.84 28.28 7.37
CA ALA A 20 -7.69 28.05 8.24
C ALA A 20 -7.06 26.67 8.02
N MET A 21 -7.86 25.60 7.93
CA MET A 21 -7.37 24.26 7.62
C MET A 21 -6.69 24.19 6.25
N MET A 22 -7.27 24.83 5.24
CA MET A 22 -6.68 24.89 3.89
C MET A 22 -5.36 25.66 3.86
N ALA A 23 -5.19 26.68 4.70
CA ALA A 23 -3.92 27.40 4.81
C ALA A 23 -2.82 26.47 5.37
N LEU A 24 -3.13 25.66 6.39
CA LEU A 24 -2.18 24.71 6.96
C LEU A 24 -1.74 23.65 5.94
N ILE A 25 -2.69 23.09 5.18
CA ILE A 25 -2.39 22.09 4.15
C ILE A 25 -1.48 22.66 3.05
N GLN A 26 -1.68 23.93 2.67
CA GLN A 26 -0.80 24.59 1.68
C GLN A 26 0.62 24.75 2.20
N GLU A 27 0.79 25.12 3.48
CA GLU A 27 2.10 25.22 4.10
C GLU A 27 2.82 23.87 4.15
N ASP A 28 2.10 22.81 4.55
CA ASP A 28 2.63 21.46 4.64
C ASP A 28 2.98 20.88 3.27
N PHE A 29 2.19 21.17 2.23
CA PHE A 29 2.50 20.75 0.87
C PHE A 29 3.83 21.32 0.40
N VAL A 30 4.04 22.64 0.60
CA VAL A 30 5.29 23.30 0.22
C VAL A 30 6.45 22.72 1.02
N ARG A 31 6.30 22.58 2.35
CA ARG A 31 7.30 21.95 3.23
C ARG A 31 7.67 20.55 2.74
N TYR A 32 6.68 19.73 2.39
CA TYR A 32 6.89 18.36 1.93
C TYR A 32 7.66 18.29 0.61
N VAL A 33 7.29 19.11 -0.38
CA VAL A 33 7.98 19.15 -1.68
C VAL A 33 9.46 19.51 -1.50
N PHE A 34 9.77 20.46 -0.62
CA PHE A 34 11.16 20.87 -0.38
C PHE A 34 11.99 19.85 0.42
N HIS A 35 11.34 18.96 1.18
CA HIS A 35 12.02 17.91 1.96
C HIS A 35 11.86 16.51 1.33
N LEU A 36 11.47 16.44 0.05
CA LEU A 36 11.31 15.18 -0.65
C LEU A 36 12.68 14.59 -1.00
N GLU A 37 13.14 13.64 -0.20
CA GLU A 37 14.29 12.80 -0.53
C GLU A 37 13.85 11.69 -1.50
N VAL A 38 14.32 11.74 -2.75
CA VAL A 38 14.07 10.67 -3.71
C VAL A 38 15.05 9.54 -3.42
N VAL A 39 14.57 8.49 -2.76
CA VAL A 39 15.29 7.22 -2.65
C VAL A 39 15.25 6.54 -4.01
N THR A 40 16.27 6.75 -4.83
CA THR A 40 16.53 5.87 -5.96
C THR A 40 17.16 4.60 -5.41
N ASP A 41 16.41 3.49 -5.46
CA ASP A 41 16.99 2.15 -5.35
C ASP A 41 17.85 1.90 -6.61
N GLU A 42 19.01 2.55 -6.68
CA GLU A 42 20.14 1.95 -7.38
C GLU A 42 20.56 0.77 -6.53
N THR A 43 19.83 -0.35 -6.67
CA THR A 43 20.42 -1.63 -6.36
C THR A 43 21.72 -1.64 -7.15
N PRO A 44 22.91 -1.65 -6.50
CA PRO A 44 24.11 -1.97 -7.23
C PRO A 44 23.83 -3.39 -7.67
N GLN A 45 23.42 -3.55 -8.93
CA GLN A 45 23.46 -4.83 -9.59
C GLN A 45 24.93 -5.17 -9.51
N ARG A 46 25.31 -5.88 -8.44
CA ARG A 46 26.66 -6.35 -8.19
C ARG A 46 27.00 -6.97 -9.51
N ARG A 47 27.81 -6.26 -10.30
CA ARG A 47 28.29 -6.79 -11.57
C ARG A 47 28.88 -8.09 -11.13
N ALA A 48 28.25 -9.18 -11.57
CA ALA A 48 28.64 -10.54 -11.23
C ALA A 48 30.01 -10.74 -11.89
N SER A 49 31.04 -10.16 -11.28
CA SER A 49 32.32 -9.96 -11.94
C SER A 49 33.20 -11.19 -11.78
N ARG A 50 32.75 -12.23 -11.06
CA ARG A 50 33.34 -13.58 -11.08
C ARG A 50 32.28 -14.65 -10.75
N LEU A 51 31.42 -14.98 -11.72
CA LEU A 51 30.73 -16.27 -11.66
C LEU A 51 31.75 -17.34 -12.08
N SER A 52 32.43 -17.93 -11.09
CA SER A 52 33.34 -19.06 -11.32
C SER A 52 32.52 -20.33 -11.42
N TYR A 53 32.48 -20.93 -12.61
CA TYR A 53 31.80 -22.21 -12.85
C TYR A 53 32.65 -23.35 -12.29
N SER A 54 32.32 -23.83 -11.09
CA SER A 54 32.87 -25.08 -10.57
C SER A 54 32.08 -26.23 -11.17
N SER A 55 32.47 -26.66 -12.37
CA SER A 55 32.03 -27.94 -12.94
C SER A 55 32.48 -29.08 -12.02
N SER A 56 31.62 -30.08 -11.83
CA SER A 56 31.85 -31.24 -10.97
C SER A 56 32.76 -32.31 -11.62
N GLU A 57 33.86 -31.91 -12.26
CA GLU A 57 34.86 -32.86 -12.73
C GLU A 57 36.06 -32.84 -11.78
N GLY A 58 35.90 -33.54 -10.66
CA GLY A 58 36.96 -33.80 -9.68
C GLY A 58 36.41 -34.47 -8.42
N PRO A 59 36.94 -35.64 -8.00
CA PRO A 59 36.30 -36.50 -7.02
C PRO A 59 36.36 -35.93 -5.59
N VAL A 60 35.20 -35.86 -4.94
CA VAL A 60 35.00 -35.40 -3.56
C VAL A 60 35.64 -36.36 -2.54
N GLN A 61 36.82 -36.01 -2.05
CA GLN A 61 37.44 -36.66 -0.88
C GLN A 61 36.82 -36.08 0.40
N GLY A 62 35.64 -36.58 0.79
CA GLY A 62 35.04 -36.19 2.07
C GLY A 62 33.56 -36.51 2.27
N ALA A 63 32.83 -36.88 1.21
CA ALA A 63 31.38 -37.10 1.28
C ALA A 63 30.95 -38.36 2.09
N GLY A 64 31.84 -39.32 2.30
CA GLY A 64 31.52 -40.53 3.08
C GLY A 64 31.44 -40.29 4.60
N ALA A 65 32.09 -39.25 5.12
CA ALA A 65 32.22 -39.04 6.56
C ALA A 65 31.06 -38.25 7.19
N LEU A 66 30.41 -37.34 6.44
CA LEU A 66 29.29 -36.55 6.97
C LEU A 66 27.96 -37.32 7.01
N GLN A 67 27.76 -38.30 6.13
CA GLN A 67 26.51 -39.07 6.09
C GLN A 67 26.30 -39.90 7.38
N ALA A 68 27.40 -40.32 8.04
CA ALA A 68 27.36 -41.04 9.30
C ALA A 68 27.04 -40.14 10.51
N ALA A 69 27.35 -38.84 10.44
CA ALA A 69 27.07 -37.89 11.52
C ALA A 69 25.62 -37.36 11.48
N ALA A 70 25.02 -37.26 10.29
CA ALA A 70 23.65 -36.75 10.13
C ALA A 70 22.55 -37.73 10.61
N ALA A 71 22.85 -39.03 10.71
CA ALA A 71 21.88 -40.03 11.17
C ALA A 71 21.65 -40.01 12.70
N ALA A 72 22.51 -39.34 13.48
CA ALA A 72 22.47 -39.34 14.93
C ALA A 72 21.78 -38.11 15.57
N ALA A 73 21.37 -37.11 14.78
CA ALA A 73 20.98 -35.78 15.30
C ALA A 73 19.49 -35.41 15.14
N VAL A 74 18.60 -36.35 14.75
CA VAL A 74 17.17 -36.06 14.50
C VAL A 74 16.21 -36.63 15.56
N ALA A 75 16.67 -36.81 16.80
CA ALA A 75 15.82 -37.20 17.93
C ALA A 75 16.04 -36.27 19.12
N ASP A 76 15.24 -35.20 19.22
CA ASP A 76 14.71 -34.51 20.43
C ASP A 76 14.16 -33.14 19.97
N ASP A 77 12.86 -32.86 19.88
CA ASP A 77 11.81 -32.68 20.92
C ASP A 77 11.51 -31.19 21.23
N MET A 78 10.23 -30.85 21.01
CA MET A 78 9.34 -29.85 21.66
C MET A 78 9.65 -28.34 21.85
N LEU A 79 8.63 -27.52 21.51
CA LEU A 79 8.25 -26.19 22.06
C LEU A 79 7.74 -26.32 23.53
N PRO A 80 7.59 -25.26 24.40
CA PRO A 80 7.04 -23.90 24.10
C PRO A 80 7.52 -22.71 25.00
N GLY A 81 7.02 -21.48 24.75
CA GLY A 81 6.74 -20.52 25.84
C GLY A 81 6.96 -19.01 25.63
N ALA A 82 5.91 -18.24 25.96
CA ALA A 82 5.86 -16.84 26.44
C ALA A 82 5.96 -15.66 25.44
N GLY A 83 4.82 -15.01 25.19
CA GLY A 83 4.72 -13.65 24.65
C GLY A 83 3.43 -12.98 25.14
N VAL A 84 3.58 -11.87 25.86
CA VAL A 84 2.61 -11.23 26.74
C VAL A 84 1.49 -10.45 26.03
N ALA A 85 0.39 -10.30 26.76
CA ALA A 85 -0.87 -9.64 26.40
C ALA A 85 -0.73 -8.19 25.88
N ALA A 86 -1.44 -7.88 24.80
CA ALA A 86 -1.72 -6.51 24.35
C ALA A 86 -3.18 -6.16 24.71
N THR A 87 -3.35 -5.15 25.56
CA THR A 87 -4.65 -4.56 25.91
C THR A 87 -5.15 -3.62 24.82
N ALA A 88 -6.45 -3.71 24.57
CA ALA A 88 -7.20 -2.90 23.63
C ALA A 88 -7.39 -1.45 24.10
N VAL A 89 -7.46 -0.52 23.14
CA VAL A 89 -8.29 0.68 23.24
C VAL A 89 -8.93 0.91 21.88
N ALA A 90 -10.26 0.88 21.87
CA ALA A 90 -11.12 1.19 20.74
C ALA A 90 -11.56 2.65 20.86
N ASP A 91 -11.42 3.42 19.77
CA ASP A 91 -12.43 4.38 19.32
C ASP A 91 -12.04 4.84 17.90
N GLU A 92 -12.68 4.25 16.89
CA GLU A 92 -12.63 4.80 15.53
C GLU A 92 -14.00 4.65 14.90
N ALA A 93 -14.70 5.78 14.81
CA ALA A 93 -15.99 5.92 14.16
C ALA A 93 -15.89 5.42 12.71
N ALA A 94 -16.55 4.30 12.45
CA ALA A 94 -16.61 3.67 11.14
C ALA A 94 -17.20 4.63 10.09
N GLN A 95 -16.33 5.28 9.32
CA GLN A 95 -16.74 5.88 8.06
C GLN A 95 -17.14 4.76 7.10
N GLN A 96 -18.42 4.68 6.76
CA GLN A 96 -18.90 3.73 5.78
C GLN A 96 -18.26 4.06 4.42
N PRO A 97 -17.65 3.09 3.71
CA PRO A 97 -17.05 3.35 2.42
C PRO A 97 -18.14 3.73 1.42
N VAL A 98 -18.05 4.95 0.87
CA VAL A 98 -18.90 5.38 -0.25
C VAL A 98 -18.58 4.49 -1.44
N ARG A 99 -19.52 3.60 -1.78
CA ARG A 99 -19.42 2.72 -2.95
C ARG A 99 -19.69 3.55 -4.20
N VAL A 100 -18.63 4.06 -4.81
CA VAL A 100 -18.72 4.65 -6.15
C VAL A 100 -19.07 3.53 -7.12
N GLU A 101 -20.24 3.63 -7.75
CA GLU A 101 -20.62 2.69 -8.80
C GLU A 101 -19.58 2.78 -9.92
N LYS A 102 -18.90 1.65 -10.15
CA LYS A 102 -17.83 1.56 -11.14
C LYS A 102 -18.46 1.79 -12.51
N LEU A 103 -18.13 2.90 -13.16
CA LEU A 103 -18.60 3.16 -14.53
C LEU A 103 -18.27 1.93 -15.40
N PRO A 104 -19.22 1.47 -16.24
CA PRO A 104 -19.02 0.28 -17.04
C PRO A 104 -17.75 0.41 -17.88
N GLY A 105 -16.95 -0.66 -17.90
CA GLY A 105 -15.72 -0.73 -18.67
C GLY A 105 -15.97 -0.47 -20.16
N ARG A 106 -14.94 -0.04 -20.90
CA ARG A 106 -15.07 0.39 -22.31
C ARG A 106 -15.79 -0.61 -23.24
N ASN A 107 -15.71 -1.92 -22.97
CA ASN A 107 -16.38 -2.97 -23.73
C ASN A 107 -17.64 -3.58 -23.05
N GLU A 108 -18.00 -3.15 -21.83
CA GLU A 108 -19.16 -3.65 -21.09
C GLU A 108 -20.48 -3.12 -21.66
N PRO A 109 -21.63 -3.77 -21.38
CA PRO A 109 -22.93 -3.24 -21.79
C PRO A 109 -23.11 -1.81 -21.28
N CYS A 110 -23.55 -0.93 -22.16
CA CYS A 110 -23.81 0.46 -21.80
C CYS A 110 -25.00 0.54 -20.82
N TYR A 111 -24.88 1.34 -19.77
CA TYR A 111 -25.92 1.50 -18.75
C TYR A 111 -27.26 2.08 -19.29
N CYS A 112 -27.30 2.60 -20.51
CA CYS A 112 -28.50 3.13 -21.14
C CYS A 112 -29.47 2.06 -21.68
N GLY A 113 -29.17 0.76 -21.48
CA GLY A 113 -30.04 -0.33 -21.90
C GLY A 113 -30.09 -0.57 -23.42
N SER A 114 -29.26 0.12 -24.21
CA SER A 114 -29.27 0.03 -25.67
C SER A 114 -28.72 -1.29 -26.25
N GLY A 115 -28.24 -2.20 -25.40
CA GLY A 115 -27.58 -3.46 -25.81
C GLY A 115 -26.21 -3.27 -26.49
N LYS A 116 -25.76 -2.03 -26.71
CA LYS A 116 -24.47 -1.70 -27.31
C LYS A 116 -23.37 -1.66 -26.25
N LYS A 117 -22.13 -1.97 -26.65
CA LYS A 117 -20.94 -1.82 -25.78
C LYS A 117 -20.74 -0.35 -25.43
N PHE A 118 -20.23 -0.05 -24.24
CA PHE A 118 -20.06 1.32 -23.73
C PHE A 118 -19.33 2.24 -24.72
N LYS A 119 -18.22 1.79 -25.32
CA LYS A 119 -17.46 2.55 -26.33
C LYS A 119 -18.19 2.86 -27.63
N LEU A 120 -19.30 2.18 -27.92
CA LEU A 120 -20.11 2.40 -29.14
C LEU A 120 -21.36 3.24 -28.83
N CYS A 121 -21.50 3.71 -27.60
CA CYS A 121 -22.62 4.50 -27.13
C CYS A 121 -22.08 5.69 -26.32
N HIS A 122 -22.27 5.72 -24.99
CA HIS A 122 -21.89 6.85 -24.15
C HIS A 122 -20.37 7.01 -23.94
N GLY A 123 -19.58 5.99 -24.28
CA GLY A 123 -18.11 6.03 -24.27
C GLY A 123 -17.47 6.23 -25.64
N ALA A 124 -18.23 6.68 -26.66
CA ALA A 124 -17.72 6.83 -28.03
C ALA A 124 -16.73 8.00 -28.20
N ASN A 125 -16.85 9.05 -27.38
CA ASN A 125 -16.01 10.24 -27.41
C ASN A 125 -15.10 10.38 -26.18
N ARG A 126 -14.85 9.28 -25.45
CA ARG A 126 -13.92 9.21 -24.32
C ARG A 126 -12.74 8.31 -24.69
#